data_AF-G9MGG8-F1
#
_entry.id   AF-G9MGG8-F1
#
_cell.length_a   1.000
_cell.length_b   1.000
_cell.length_c   1.000
_cell.angle_alpha   90.00
_cell.angle_beta   90.00
_cell.angle_gamma   90.00
#
_symmetry.space_group_name_H-M   'P 1'
#
loop_
_entity.id
_entity.type
_entity.pdbx_description
1 polymer ?
#
loop_
_entity_poly.entity_id
_entity_poly.type
_entity_poly.pdbx_seq_one_letter_code
_entity_poly.pdbx_strand_id
1 'polypeptide(L)'
;MATAQASTAPAAPAAAPQTSSNGANGNRPKRPNPGGNNRSWKQKKTKREKNITEGSSEEVLRYDIEALLESRRSEADTPADGEATETQEALPAEGTETEVEVLDLSSTGDGLAMRPGSDQVYVVPFTVPGDVAKVKVFRHLRRENQTVADFISIVEPSPLRDDSRIQCKYFGTCGGCQFQMLDYAEQLRRKRRIVDKAFQNFANLPAELVPAILDTIGSPLQYGYRTKLTPHFDGPPGFRPHKRNKGPKAQFEKCPDIGFMRKGQRKVMDIEDCPIGTDVVRLGMRRERERMQKEFGDYQRGATILLRENTQRHSVDASGDDAAPSADNLPPFTIRNDSEFGIDIKTCETDSKSTTHEYIRDHHFTNPAGSFFQNNNSILPVFTDYIKQHVLPPSSSPSDIKYLIDAYSGSGLFTITLASVFQHSTGIDIAADSIASARQNASLNGLGEDRCKFIAADAGELFKSVTYNPDETTVILDPPRKGCDADFLGQLRRFGPKRVVYVSCNVHTQARDVGVLVRGEGEGKRYEIESLRGFDFFPQTGHVEGVAVLNRVDN
;
A
#
# COMPACT_ATOMS: atom_id res chain seq x y z
N MET A 1 -68.72 -1.15 20.03
CA MET A 1 -69.12 -1.11 21.45
C MET A 1 -68.47 -2.29 22.17
N ALA A 2 -67.77 -1.98 23.27
CA ALA A 2 -67.26 -2.82 24.37
C ALA A 2 -67.22 -4.36 24.24
N THR A 3 -66.10 -4.97 24.65
CA THR A 3 -66.02 -5.66 25.96
C THR A 3 -64.59 -6.09 26.29
N ALA A 4 -64.22 -5.94 27.56
CA ALA A 4 -63.01 -6.40 28.21
C ALA A 4 -63.33 -7.63 29.07
N GLN A 5 -62.34 -8.51 29.31
CA GLN A 5 -62.21 -9.24 30.58
C GLN A 5 -60.84 -9.93 30.71
N ALA A 6 -60.33 -9.91 31.95
CA ALA A 6 -59.07 -10.48 32.43
C ALA A 6 -59.36 -11.53 33.53
N SER A 7 -58.43 -12.45 33.81
CA SER A 7 -58.07 -12.90 35.18
C SER A 7 -56.95 -13.98 35.16
N THR A 8 -56.45 -14.34 36.35
CA THR A 8 -55.06 -14.67 36.75
C THR A 8 -54.86 -16.02 37.49
N ALA A 9 -53.64 -16.60 37.39
CA ALA A 9 -52.82 -17.37 38.39
C ALA A 9 -53.34 -18.74 38.95
N PRO A 10 -52.54 -19.61 39.67
CA PRO A 10 -51.23 -19.45 40.37
C PRO A 10 -50.22 -20.67 40.29
N ALA A 11 -49.28 -20.80 41.27
CA ALA A 11 -47.86 -21.26 41.16
C ALA A 11 -47.36 -22.48 42.03
N ALA A 12 -46.09 -22.90 41.77
CA ALA A 12 -45.00 -23.54 42.62
C ALA A 12 -45.13 -24.99 43.19
N PRO A 13 -44.04 -25.78 43.52
CA PRO A 13 -42.76 -25.41 44.20
C PRO A 13 -41.43 -26.15 43.79
N ALA A 14 -40.37 -26.01 44.63
CA ALA A 14 -38.91 -26.09 44.39
C ALA A 14 -38.14 -27.30 45.02
N ALA A 15 -36.84 -27.52 44.66
CA ALA A 15 -35.66 -27.78 45.54
C ALA A 15 -34.38 -28.33 44.81
N ALA A 16 -33.19 -27.99 45.33
CA ALA A 16 -31.80 -28.37 44.93
C ALA A 16 -31.39 -29.80 45.43
N PRO A 17 -30.13 -30.35 45.38
CA PRO A 17 -28.79 -29.79 45.02
C PRO A 17 -27.88 -30.73 44.17
N GLN A 18 -26.72 -30.27 43.64
CA GLN A 18 -25.53 -31.14 43.45
C GLN A 18 -24.18 -30.38 43.51
N THR A 19 -23.24 -31.04 44.17
CA THR A 19 -21.90 -30.63 44.62
C THR A 19 -20.77 -31.10 43.70
N SER A 20 -19.62 -30.44 43.83
CA SER A 20 -18.29 -30.74 43.26
C SER A 20 -17.75 -32.17 43.43
N SER A 21 -16.94 -32.67 42.48
CA SER A 21 -15.69 -33.40 42.77
C SER A 21 -14.78 -33.58 41.53
N ASN A 22 -13.47 -33.65 41.83
CA ASN A 22 -12.32 -33.84 40.94
C ASN A 22 -12.29 -35.19 40.20
N GLY A 23 -11.49 -35.26 39.11
CA GLY A 23 -10.61 -36.42 38.89
C GLY A 23 -10.51 -37.02 37.48
N ALA A 24 -9.26 -37.05 37.00
CA ALA A 24 -8.61 -38.14 36.28
C ALA A 24 -8.84 -38.38 34.77
N ASN A 25 -7.78 -38.05 34.03
CA ASN A 25 -7.21 -38.76 32.88
C ASN A 25 -7.74 -40.18 32.63
N GLY A 26 -8.49 -40.34 31.53
CA GLY A 26 -8.85 -41.64 30.95
C GLY A 26 -8.08 -41.91 29.66
N ASN A 27 -7.06 -42.76 29.79
CA ASN A 27 -6.18 -43.27 28.75
C ASN A 27 -6.98 -44.10 27.72
N ARG A 28 -6.93 -43.77 26.41
CA ARG A 28 -7.50 -44.61 25.34
C ARG A 28 -6.34 -45.34 24.62
N PRO A 29 -6.37 -46.68 24.46
CA PRO A 29 -5.20 -47.44 24.03
C PRO A 29 -4.88 -47.24 22.54
N LYS A 30 -3.59 -47.04 22.24
CA LYS A 30 -3.04 -46.99 20.88
C LYS A 30 -3.11 -48.38 20.23
N ARG A 31 -3.70 -48.46 19.04
CA ARG A 31 -3.49 -49.58 18.10
C ARG A 31 -2.03 -49.54 17.59
N PRO A 32 -1.31 -50.68 17.52
CA PRO A 32 0.02 -50.71 16.93
C PRO A 32 -0.10 -50.66 15.41
N ASN A 33 0.67 -49.77 14.79
CA ASN A 33 0.80 -49.66 13.34
C ASN A 33 1.99 -50.53 12.91
N PRO A 34 1.81 -51.63 12.15
CA PRO A 34 2.92 -52.38 11.59
C PRO A 34 3.22 -51.81 10.20
N GLY A 35 4.40 -51.24 10.02
CA GLY A 35 4.82 -50.77 8.71
C GLY A 35 5.84 -49.65 8.82
N GLY A 36 7.12 -50.03 8.75
CA GLY A 36 8.21 -49.09 8.57
C GLY A 36 7.98 -48.28 7.29
N ASN A 37 8.12 -46.97 7.39
CA ASN A 37 8.44 -46.17 6.22
C ASN A 37 9.31 -44.99 6.62
N ASN A 38 10.45 -44.93 5.94
CA ASN A 38 11.53 -43.98 6.08
C ASN A 38 11.00 -42.56 5.82
N ARG A 39 10.55 -41.86 6.87
CA ARG A 39 10.12 -40.46 6.77
C ARG A 39 11.34 -39.57 6.90
N SER A 40 11.83 -39.10 5.76
CA SER A 40 12.62 -37.87 5.67
C SER A 40 11.93 -36.80 6.52
N TRP A 41 12.58 -36.39 7.62
CA TRP A 41 12.12 -35.30 8.46
C TRP A 41 12.24 -34.01 7.65
N LYS A 42 11.20 -33.64 6.89
CA LYS A 42 11.10 -32.30 6.32
C LYS A 42 11.19 -31.30 7.47
N GLN A 43 12.25 -30.50 7.46
CA GLN A 43 12.49 -29.46 8.48
C GLN A 43 11.23 -28.58 8.60
N LYS A 44 10.77 -28.36 9.83
CA LYS A 44 9.60 -27.51 10.07
C LYS A 44 9.89 -26.09 9.58
N LYS A 45 8.97 -25.54 8.78
CA LYS A 45 9.05 -24.15 8.33
C LYS A 45 9.15 -23.18 9.52
N THR A 46 10.05 -22.19 9.44
CA THR A 46 10.20 -21.15 10.46
C THR A 46 8.94 -20.25 10.51
N LYS A 47 8.77 -19.46 11.59
CA LYS A 47 7.64 -18.51 11.69
C LYS A 47 7.66 -17.49 10.55
N ARG A 48 8.84 -17.09 10.10
CA ARG A 48 9.03 -16.18 8.96
C ARG A 48 8.63 -16.84 7.65
N GLU A 49 9.12 -18.05 7.37
CA GLU A 49 8.73 -18.82 6.18
C GLU A 49 7.22 -19.11 6.08
N LYS A 50 6.49 -19.09 7.20
CA LYS A 50 5.02 -19.22 7.23
C LYS A 50 4.27 -17.91 6.95
N ASN A 51 4.93 -16.77 7.14
CA ASN A 51 4.36 -15.43 6.95
C ASN A 51 4.64 -14.86 5.54
N ILE A 52 5.51 -15.51 4.76
CA ILE A 52 5.72 -15.18 3.34
C ILE A 52 4.45 -15.56 2.58
N THR A 53 3.68 -14.55 2.20
CA THR A 53 2.51 -14.68 1.34
C THR A 53 2.85 -14.21 -0.07
N GLU A 54 2.02 -14.61 -1.03
CA GLU A 54 2.21 -14.25 -2.44
C GLU A 54 2.24 -12.73 -2.64
N GLY A 55 3.29 -12.23 -3.30
CA GLY A 55 3.49 -10.78 -3.54
C GLY A 55 3.82 -9.98 -2.28
N SER A 56 4.24 -10.64 -1.19
CA SER A 56 4.76 -9.98 0.01
C SER A 56 6.17 -9.44 -0.22
N SER A 57 6.57 -8.41 0.53
CA SER A 57 7.92 -7.84 0.44
C SER A 57 9.04 -8.87 0.67
N GLU A 58 8.80 -9.88 1.51
CA GLU A 58 9.78 -10.95 1.74
C GLU A 58 9.93 -11.87 0.53
N GLU A 59 8.84 -12.17 -0.18
CA GLU A 59 8.90 -12.97 -1.40
C GLU A 59 9.54 -12.21 -2.57
N VAL A 60 9.16 -10.95 -2.75
CA VAL A 60 9.73 -10.07 -3.77
C VAL A 60 11.24 -9.96 -3.58
N LEU A 61 11.69 -9.72 -2.35
CA LEU A 61 13.10 -9.65 -2.01
C LEU A 61 13.83 -10.97 -2.28
N ARG A 62 13.19 -12.12 -2.06
CA ARG A 62 13.76 -13.43 -2.38
C ARG A 62 14.06 -13.55 -3.87
N TYR A 63 13.09 -13.22 -4.74
CA TYR A 63 13.32 -13.26 -6.20
C TYR A 63 14.45 -12.34 -6.64
N ASP A 64 14.56 -11.14 -6.06
CA ASP A 64 15.66 -10.21 -6.38
C ASP A 64 17.03 -10.75 -5.94
N ILE A 65 17.10 -11.39 -4.76
CA ILE A 65 18.33 -12.03 -4.27
C ILE A 65 18.72 -13.22 -5.15
N GLU A 66 17.76 -14.08 -5.51
CA GLU A 66 17.99 -15.23 -6.38
C GLU A 66 18.49 -14.79 -7.77
N ALA A 67 17.90 -13.74 -8.34
CA ALA A 67 18.33 -13.17 -9.62
C ALA A 67 19.77 -12.61 -9.56
N LEU A 68 20.14 -11.93 -8.47
CA LEU A 68 21.50 -11.44 -8.27
C LEU A 68 22.52 -12.59 -8.15
N LEU A 69 22.19 -13.63 -7.39
CA LEU A 69 23.07 -14.80 -7.26
C LEU A 69 23.24 -15.53 -8.60
N GLU A 70 22.18 -15.62 -9.40
CA GLU A 70 22.23 -16.27 -10.70
C GLU A 70 23.05 -15.49 -11.74
N SER A 71 22.92 -14.16 -11.76
CA SER A 71 23.74 -13.32 -12.67
C SER A 71 25.23 -13.45 -12.34
N ARG A 72 25.57 -13.57 -11.06
CA ARG A 72 26.96 -13.73 -10.60
C ARG A 72 27.55 -15.10 -10.94
N ARG A 73 26.76 -16.18 -10.80
CA ARG A 73 27.19 -17.52 -11.25
C ARG A 73 27.47 -17.54 -12.75
N SER A 74 26.62 -16.89 -13.53
CA SER A 74 26.78 -16.78 -14.99
C SER A 74 28.02 -15.98 -15.40
N GLU A 75 28.42 -14.96 -14.63
CA GLU A 75 29.66 -14.19 -14.85
C GLU A 75 30.93 -15.00 -14.51
N ALA A 76 30.83 -15.91 -13.53
CA ALA A 76 31.95 -16.74 -13.07
C ALA A 76 32.27 -17.94 -14.00
N ASP A 77 31.31 -18.41 -14.80
CA ASP A 77 31.44 -19.56 -15.72
C ASP A 77 32.26 -19.28 -17.01
N THR A 78 33.09 -18.24 -17.00
CA THR A 78 34.17 -18.09 -17.99
C THR A 78 35.32 -19.02 -17.56
N PRO A 79 35.80 -19.97 -18.38
CA PRO A 79 36.53 -21.14 -17.87
C PRO A 79 37.88 -20.72 -17.26
N ALA A 80 37.94 -20.71 -15.93
CA ALA A 80 39.17 -20.88 -15.19
C ALA A 80 39.16 -22.31 -14.63
N ASP A 81 40.03 -23.16 -15.18
CA ASP A 81 40.28 -24.49 -14.67
C ASP A 81 40.68 -24.41 -13.18
N GLY A 82 39.79 -24.87 -12.29
CA GLY A 82 40.06 -24.95 -10.86
C GLY A 82 38.92 -25.63 -10.11
N GLU A 83 39.22 -26.75 -9.48
CA GLU A 83 38.31 -27.45 -8.56
C GLU A 83 37.82 -26.48 -7.47
N ALA A 84 36.52 -26.17 -7.47
CA ALA A 84 35.89 -25.38 -6.43
C ALA A 84 35.78 -26.20 -5.14
N THR A 85 36.77 -26.09 -4.26
CA THR A 85 36.62 -26.46 -2.86
C THR A 85 35.59 -25.55 -2.19
N GLU A 86 34.47 -26.10 -1.73
CA GLU A 86 33.50 -25.44 -0.84
C GLU A 86 34.17 -25.08 0.50
N THR A 87 34.95 -24.01 0.55
CA THR A 87 35.30 -23.36 1.80
C THR A 87 34.08 -22.60 2.30
N GLN A 88 33.42 -23.12 3.36
CA GLN A 88 32.37 -22.39 4.07
C GLN A 88 32.89 -21.01 4.48
N GLU A 89 32.33 -19.97 3.88
CA GLU A 89 32.72 -18.60 4.14
C GLU A 89 32.51 -18.26 5.63
N ALA A 90 33.55 -17.71 6.27
CA ALA A 90 33.44 -17.16 7.61
C ALA A 90 32.67 -15.83 7.57
N LEU A 91 31.37 -15.90 7.85
CA LEU A 91 30.53 -14.70 8.00
C LEU A 91 30.97 -13.89 9.24
N PRO A 92 30.90 -12.53 9.20
CA PRO A 92 31.19 -11.71 10.37
C PRO A 92 30.26 -12.05 11.54
N ALA A 93 30.67 -11.73 12.76
CA ALA A 93 29.79 -11.93 13.91
C ALA A 93 28.60 -10.94 13.88
N GLU A 94 27.42 -11.38 14.31
CA GLU A 94 26.28 -10.47 14.47
C GLU A 94 26.64 -9.35 15.46
N GLY A 95 26.33 -8.11 15.08
CA GLY A 95 26.67 -6.91 15.82
C GLY A 95 28.00 -6.25 15.42
N THR A 96 28.83 -6.88 14.57
CA THR A 96 30.07 -6.24 14.08
C THR A 96 29.82 -5.36 12.86
N GLU A 97 30.73 -4.42 12.63
CA GLU A 97 30.74 -3.58 11.45
C GLU A 97 31.55 -4.25 10.33
N THR A 98 31.11 -4.10 9.09
CA THR A 98 31.82 -4.58 7.89
C THR A 98 31.53 -3.65 6.72
N GLU A 99 32.41 -3.64 5.73
CA GLU A 99 32.17 -2.97 4.46
C GLU A 99 31.59 -3.97 3.44
N VAL A 100 30.70 -3.47 2.59
CA VAL A 100 30.02 -4.24 1.53
C VAL A 100 29.87 -3.37 0.29
N GLU A 101 29.98 -3.98 -0.89
CA GLU A 101 29.74 -3.33 -2.18
C GLU A 101 28.30 -3.61 -2.62
N VAL A 102 27.56 -2.56 -2.96
CA VAL A 102 26.15 -2.65 -3.37
C VAL A 102 26.08 -2.92 -4.87
N LEU A 103 25.50 -4.06 -5.25
CA LEU A 103 25.52 -4.55 -6.63
C LEU A 103 24.19 -4.31 -7.35
N ASP A 104 23.06 -4.44 -6.65
CA ASP A 104 21.74 -4.10 -7.21
C ASP A 104 20.85 -3.44 -6.16
N LEU A 105 19.69 -2.95 -6.59
CA LEU A 105 18.65 -2.42 -5.74
C LEU A 105 17.44 -3.35 -5.81
N SER A 106 16.97 -3.82 -4.67
CA SER A 106 15.78 -4.66 -4.60
C SER A 106 14.53 -3.87 -4.99
N SER A 107 13.50 -4.59 -5.40
CA SER A 107 12.17 -4.03 -5.67
C SER A 107 11.49 -3.49 -4.40
N THR A 108 12.00 -3.82 -3.21
CA THR A 108 11.58 -3.24 -1.93
C THR A 108 12.32 -1.94 -1.57
N GLY A 109 13.29 -1.52 -2.39
CA GLY A 109 14.05 -0.28 -2.23
C GLY A 109 15.24 -0.38 -1.28
N ASP A 110 15.72 -1.59 -0.97
CA ASP A 110 16.93 -1.82 -0.18
C ASP A 110 18.07 -2.30 -1.11
N GLY A 111 19.30 -1.86 -0.86
CA GLY A 111 20.46 -2.31 -1.62
C GLY A 111 20.76 -3.77 -1.36
N LEU A 112 21.17 -4.48 -2.42
CA LEU A 112 21.67 -5.84 -2.38
C LEU A 112 23.17 -5.79 -2.56
N ALA A 113 23.89 -6.07 -1.47
CA ALA A 113 25.32 -5.90 -1.38
C ALA A 113 26.02 -7.22 -1.08
N MET A 114 27.31 -7.31 -1.41
CA MET A 114 28.13 -8.49 -1.12
C MET A 114 29.51 -8.06 -0.65
N ARG A 115 30.21 -8.95 0.05
CA ARG A 115 31.64 -8.80 0.28
C ARG A 115 32.40 -9.41 -0.90
N PRO A 116 33.61 -8.92 -1.23
CA PRO A 116 34.44 -9.56 -2.24
C PRO A 116 34.65 -11.05 -1.94
N GLY A 117 34.38 -11.91 -2.93
CA GLY A 117 34.52 -13.37 -2.82
C GLY A 117 33.48 -14.07 -1.93
N SER A 118 32.39 -13.39 -1.57
CA SER A 118 31.28 -13.94 -0.79
C SER A 118 30.09 -14.28 -1.68
N ASP A 119 29.35 -15.34 -1.32
CA ASP A 119 28.02 -15.66 -1.88
C ASP A 119 26.87 -15.22 -0.97
N GLN A 120 27.18 -14.48 0.10
CA GLN A 120 26.22 -13.98 1.07
C GLN A 120 25.71 -12.60 0.65
N VAL A 121 24.39 -12.48 0.42
CA VAL A 121 23.77 -11.20 0.04
C VAL A 121 23.35 -10.42 1.30
N TYR A 122 23.87 -9.21 1.43
CA TYR A 122 23.52 -8.25 2.47
C TYR A 122 22.41 -7.33 1.97
N VAL A 123 21.32 -7.25 2.73
CA VAL A 123 20.22 -6.32 2.45
C VAL A 123 20.44 -5.06 3.28
N VAL A 124 20.74 -3.97 2.59
CA VAL A 124 21.27 -2.73 3.16
C VAL A 124 20.37 -1.54 2.80
N PRO A 125 19.65 -0.95 3.76
CA PRO A 125 18.84 0.24 3.51
C PRO A 125 19.65 1.46 3.06
N PHE A 126 19.02 2.40 2.36
CA PHE A 126 19.57 3.73 2.02
C PHE A 126 20.87 3.71 1.19
N THR A 127 21.04 2.65 0.40
CA THR A 127 22.18 2.49 -0.51
C THR A 127 21.69 2.25 -1.93
N VAL A 128 22.56 2.50 -2.90
CA VAL A 128 22.29 2.33 -4.34
C VAL A 128 23.43 1.57 -5.02
N PRO A 129 23.19 0.94 -6.18
CA PRO A 129 24.23 0.16 -6.88
C PRO A 129 25.48 1.00 -7.15
N GLY A 130 26.65 0.43 -6.85
CA GLY A 130 27.96 1.09 -6.90
C GLY A 130 28.40 1.76 -5.59
N ASP A 131 27.55 1.84 -4.56
CA ASP A 131 27.97 2.31 -3.24
C ASP A 131 28.87 1.26 -2.57
N VAL A 132 29.97 1.70 -1.94
CA VAL A 132 30.64 0.94 -0.88
C VAL A 132 30.14 1.46 0.46
N ALA A 133 29.43 0.62 1.20
CA ALA A 133 28.76 1.00 2.43
C ALA A 133 29.38 0.32 3.65
N LYS A 134 29.52 1.08 4.73
CA LYS A 134 29.81 0.55 6.05
C LYS A 134 28.49 0.18 6.72
N VAL A 135 28.37 -1.07 7.15
CA VAL A 135 27.14 -1.64 7.69
C VAL A 135 27.38 -2.37 8.99
N LYS A 136 26.37 -2.43 9.85
CA LYS A 136 26.37 -3.28 11.05
C LYS A 136 25.57 -4.55 10.77
N VAL A 137 26.19 -5.70 10.94
CA VAL A 137 25.52 -6.99 10.77
C VAL A 137 24.43 -7.11 11.85
N PHE A 138 23.16 -7.17 11.45
CA PHE A 138 22.07 -7.36 12.40
C PHE A 138 21.77 -8.84 12.58
N ARG A 139 21.57 -9.58 11.47
CA ARG A 139 21.20 -11.00 11.54
C ARG A 139 21.53 -11.77 10.27
N HIS A 140 22.05 -12.98 10.42
CA HIS A 140 22.20 -13.92 9.31
C HIS A 140 20.98 -14.83 9.15
N LEU A 141 20.52 -14.95 7.91
CA LEU A 141 19.45 -15.83 7.46
C LEU A 141 20.09 -16.90 6.57
N ARG A 142 20.84 -17.80 7.21
CA ARG A 142 21.73 -18.77 6.54
C ARG A 142 21.05 -19.70 5.54
N ARG A 143 19.74 -19.94 5.68
CA ARG A 143 18.98 -20.79 4.72
C ARG A 143 18.66 -20.08 3.41
N GLU A 144 18.75 -18.76 3.40
CA GLU A 144 18.31 -17.90 2.31
C GLU A 144 19.51 -17.15 1.71
N ASN A 145 20.76 -17.52 2.10
CA ASN A 145 22.00 -16.81 1.76
C ASN A 145 21.90 -15.28 1.95
N GLN A 146 21.14 -14.86 2.96
CA GLN A 146 20.79 -13.47 3.20
C GLN A 146 21.28 -12.98 4.56
N THR A 147 21.84 -11.77 4.62
CA THR A 147 22.16 -11.04 5.85
C THR A 147 21.35 -9.76 5.88
N VAL A 148 20.64 -9.51 6.99
CA VAL A 148 20.04 -8.20 7.23
C VAL A 148 21.08 -7.33 7.93
N ALA A 149 21.31 -6.13 7.42
CA ALA A 149 22.28 -5.21 7.97
C ALA A 149 21.69 -3.82 8.20
N ASP A 150 22.13 -3.16 9.26
CA ASP A 150 21.82 -1.76 9.52
C ASP A 150 22.83 -0.88 8.77
N PHE A 151 22.33 0.12 8.05
CA PHE A 151 23.14 1.14 7.41
C PHE A 151 23.86 2.02 8.46
N ILE A 152 25.16 2.27 8.26
CA ILE A 152 25.94 3.21 9.09
C ILE A 152 26.33 4.45 8.27
N SER A 153 27.08 4.26 7.18
CA SER A 153 27.58 5.34 6.35
C SER A 153 28.01 4.83 4.97
N ILE A 154 28.18 5.74 4.02
CA ILE A 154 28.89 5.48 2.77
C ILE A 154 30.38 5.71 2.97
N VAL A 155 31.17 4.76 2.48
CA VAL A 155 32.63 4.85 2.39
C VAL A 155 33.00 5.44 1.02
N GLU A 156 32.44 4.88 -0.05
CA GLU A 156 32.64 5.37 -1.42
C GLU A 156 31.27 5.50 -2.13
N PRO A 157 30.88 6.70 -2.58
CA PRO A 157 29.57 6.90 -3.20
C PRO A 157 29.54 6.44 -4.65
N SER A 158 28.44 5.80 -5.03
CA SER A 158 28.09 5.52 -6.42
C SER A 158 27.96 6.82 -7.24
N PRO A 159 28.25 6.81 -8.55
CA PRO A 159 27.87 7.90 -9.45
C PRO A 159 26.36 8.21 -9.47
N LEU A 160 25.51 7.28 -9.04
CA LEU A 160 24.07 7.49 -8.92
C LEU A 160 23.68 8.27 -7.65
N ARG A 161 24.59 8.39 -6.69
CA ARG A 161 24.33 8.98 -5.37
C ARG A 161 24.74 10.44 -5.32
N ASP A 162 23.83 11.29 -4.86
CA ASP A 162 24.12 12.67 -4.50
C ASP A 162 23.32 13.08 -3.27
N ASP A 163 24.02 13.18 -2.15
CA ASP A 163 23.41 13.50 -0.86
C ASP A 163 22.96 14.96 -0.76
N SER A 164 23.38 15.86 -1.67
CA SER A 164 22.90 17.24 -1.70
C SER A 164 21.41 17.36 -2.08
N ARG A 165 20.83 16.31 -2.68
CA ARG A 165 19.40 16.21 -3.01
C ARG A 165 18.52 15.90 -1.79
N ILE A 166 19.11 15.39 -0.70
CA ILE A 166 18.38 14.94 0.48
C ILE A 166 17.80 16.14 1.23
N GLN A 167 16.47 16.25 1.24
CA GLN A 167 15.75 17.33 1.94
C GLN A 167 15.36 16.97 3.37
N CYS A 168 15.45 15.68 3.75
CA CYS A 168 15.08 15.20 5.08
C CYS A 168 16.32 14.88 5.92
N LYS A 169 16.51 15.61 7.02
CA LYS A 169 17.61 15.34 7.98
C LYS A 169 17.55 13.96 8.64
N TYR A 170 16.42 13.25 8.52
CA TYR A 170 16.21 11.90 9.06
C TYR A 170 16.37 10.78 8.02
N PHE A 171 16.66 11.13 6.77
CA PHE A 171 17.00 10.14 5.77
C PHE A 171 18.25 9.35 6.22
N GLY A 172 18.31 8.06 5.93
CA GLY A 172 19.34 7.16 6.48
C GLY A 172 18.95 6.51 7.82
N THR A 173 17.85 6.92 8.46
CA THR A 173 17.36 6.31 9.70
C THR A 173 15.85 6.06 9.71
N CYS A 174 15.05 7.00 9.22
CA CYS A 174 13.60 6.86 9.12
C CYS A 174 13.20 5.82 8.07
N GLY A 175 12.23 4.96 8.38
CA GLY A 175 11.74 3.93 7.44
C GLY A 175 10.86 4.44 6.30
N GLY A 176 10.60 5.75 6.20
CA GLY A 176 9.61 6.32 5.28
C GLY A 176 10.06 6.47 3.83
N CYS A 177 11.27 6.97 3.58
CA CYS A 177 11.81 7.23 2.24
C CYS A 177 13.04 6.37 1.98
N GLN A 178 13.24 5.94 0.72
CA GLN A 178 14.37 5.11 0.31
C GLN A 178 15.31 5.80 -0.69
N PHE A 179 14.82 6.78 -1.46
CA PHE A 179 15.49 7.24 -2.69
C PHE A 179 15.89 8.71 -2.73
N GLN A 180 15.93 9.43 -1.60
CA GLN A 180 16.21 10.89 -1.61
C GLN A 180 17.58 11.29 -2.18
N MET A 181 18.53 10.36 -2.22
CA MET A 181 19.87 10.56 -2.79
C MET A 181 19.92 10.34 -4.31
N LEU A 182 18.86 9.79 -4.91
CA LEU A 182 18.80 9.51 -6.36
C LEU A 182 18.21 10.72 -7.10
N ASP A 183 18.74 10.96 -8.30
CA ASP A 183 18.07 11.83 -9.27
C ASP A 183 16.65 11.33 -9.58
N TYR A 184 15.70 12.24 -9.78
CA TYR A 184 14.30 11.86 -9.94
C TYR A 184 14.06 10.98 -11.17
N ALA A 185 14.77 11.22 -12.27
CA ALA A 185 14.67 10.36 -13.46
C ALA A 185 15.12 8.93 -13.14
N GLU A 186 16.14 8.77 -12.29
CA GLU A 186 16.58 7.46 -11.84
C GLU A 186 15.52 6.77 -10.96
N GLN A 187 14.82 7.51 -10.09
CA GLN A 187 13.70 6.95 -9.32
C GLN A 187 12.62 6.38 -10.25
N LEU A 188 12.26 7.11 -11.31
CA LEU A 188 11.26 6.66 -12.29
C LEU A 188 11.72 5.43 -13.08
N ARG A 189 13.00 5.39 -13.49
CA ARG A 189 13.61 4.20 -14.13
C ARG A 189 13.56 2.99 -13.22
N ARG A 190 13.87 3.15 -11.92
CA ARG A 190 13.80 2.06 -10.94
C ARG A 190 12.37 1.58 -10.74
N LYS A 191 11.40 2.48 -10.64
CA LYS A 191 9.98 2.11 -10.53
C LYS A 191 9.47 1.34 -11.76
N ARG A 192 9.93 1.70 -12.96
CA ARG A 192 9.65 0.94 -14.19
C ARG A 192 10.20 -0.48 -14.08
N ARG A 193 11.45 -0.62 -13.62
CA ARG A 193 12.09 -1.94 -13.39
C ARG A 193 11.36 -2.78 -12.34
N ILE A 194 10.75 -2.17 -11.33
CA ILE A 194 9.91 -2.89 -10.34
C ILE A 194 8.69 -3.51 -11.02
N VAL A 195 8.00 -2.78 -11.90
CA VAL A 195 6.87 -3.32 -12.69
C VAL A 195 7.35 -4.46 -13.60
N ASP A 196 8.46 -4.27 -14.30
CA ASP A 196 9.05 -5.30 -15.18
C ASP A 196 9.35 -6.60 -14.42
N LYS A 197 10.10 -6.51 -13.32
CA LYS A 197 10.39 -7.65 -12.44
C LYS A 197 9.11 -8.30 -11.87
N ALA A 198 8.07 -7.51 -11.60
CA ALA A 198 6.80 -8.05 -11.12
C ALA A 198 6.15 -8.95 -12.17
N PHE A 199 6.07 -8.51 -13.42
CA PHE A 199 5.48 -9.33 -14.48
C PHE A 199 6.36 -10.53 -14.86
N GLN A 200 7.68 -10.39 -14.84
CA GLN A 200 8.61 -11.51 -15.05
C GLN A 200 8.43 -12.62 -14.00
N ASN A 201 8.31 -12.25 -12.72
CA ASN A 201 8.35 -13.23 -11.62
C ASN A 201 6.98 -13.74 -11.17
N PHE A 202 5.91 -12.96 -11.35
CA PHE A 202 4.61 -13.26 -10.75
C PHE A 202 3.49 -13.50 -11.76
N ALA A 203 3.62 -13.04 -13.02
CA ALA A 203 2.55 -13.22 -13.99
C ALA A 203 2.39 -14.68 -14.42
N ASN A 204 3.46 -15.48 -14.37
CA ASN A 204 3.50 -16.84 -14.90
C ASN A 204 2.96 -16.87 -16.35
N LEU A 205 3.56 -16.01 -17.19
CA LEU A 205 3.28 -15.87 -18.61
C LEU A 205 4.59 -16.01 -19.40
N PRO A 206 4.54 -16.56 -20.61
CA PRO A 206 5.63 -16.42 -21.57
C PRO A 206 5.96 -14.94 -21.84
N ALA A 207 7.24 -14.62 -22.04
CA ALA A 207 7.69 -13.24 -22.21
C ALA A 207 7.04 -12.55 -23.41
N GLU A 208 6.72 -13.30 -24.47
CA GLU A 208 6.04 -12.81 -25.67
C GLU A 208 4.60 -12.32 -25.43
N LEU A 209 3.96 -12.73 -24.33
CA LEU A 209 2.61 -12.27 -23.96
C LEU A 209 2.64 -11.02 -23.06
N VAL A 210 3.82 -10.61 -22.59
CA VAL A 210 3.98 -9.42 -21.75
C VAL A 210 4.55 -8.30 -22.62
N PRO A 211 3.77 -7.24 -22.91
CA PRO A 211 4.28 -6.12 -23.69
C PRO A 211 5.38 -5.39 -22.91
N ALA A 212 6.21 -4.63 -23.63
CA ALA A 212 7.22 -3.80 -23.00
C ALA A 212 6.57 -2.83 -22.00
N ILE A 213 7.11 -2.81 -20.77
CA ILE A 213 6.63 -1.89 -19.74
C ILE A 213 6.93 -0.46 -20.20
N LEU A 214 5.92 0.40 -20.23
CA LEU A 214 6.06 1.80 -20.59
C LEU A 214 6.78 2.60 -19.48
N ASP A 215 7.23 3.80 -19.80
CA ASP A 215 7.86 4.68 -18.80
C ASP A 215 6.91 5.04 -17.66
N THR A 216 7.46 5.05 -16.45
CA THR A 216 6.75 5.48 -15.24
C THR A 216 6.39 6.95 -15.36
N ILE A 217 5.12 7.30 -15.16
CA ILE A 217 4.71 8.72 -15.06
C ILE A 217 5.09 9.25 -13.68
N GLY A 218 5.83 10.36 -13.66
CA GLY A 218 6.22 11.05 -12.44
C GLY A 218 5.10 11.86 -11.80
N SER A 219 5.21 12.08 -10.49
CA SER A 219 4.41 13.05 -9.75
C SER A 219 4.81 14.47 -10.14
N PRO A 220 3.86 15.41 -10.29
CA PRO A 220 4.19 16.83 -10.46
C PRO A 220 4.98 17.40 -9.28
N LEU A 221 4.78 16.89 -8.07
CA LEU A 221 5.52 17.27 -6.88
C LEU A 221 6.33 16.11 -6.31
N GLN A 222 7.61 16.33 -6.04
CA GLN A 222 8.53 15.34 -5.45
C GLN A 222 8.62 15.41 -3.92
N TYR A 223 8.22 16.54 -3.36
CA TYR A 223 8.12 16.87 -1.93
C TYR A 223 6.83 17.67 -1.72
N GLY A 224 6.37 17.83 -0.48
CA GLY A 224 5.15 18.60 -0.22
C GLY A 224 3.86 18.01 -0.82
N TYR A 225 3.87 16.74 -1.23
CA TYR A 225 2.75 16.13 -1.95
C TYR A 225 1.77 15.38 -1.04
N ARG A 226 2.22 14.98 0.16
CA ARG A 226 1.53 14.01 1.00
C ARG A 226 0.48 14.68 1.89
N THR A 227 -0.80 14.47 1.55
CA THR A 227 -1.95 15.07 2.23
C THR A 227 -2.34 14.38 3.54
N LYS A 228 -1.75 13.21 3.84
CA LYS A 228 -1.98 12.48 5.10
C LYS A 228 -0.69 11.91 5.69
N LEU A 229 -0.42 12.28 6.92
CA LEU A 229 0.61 11.67 7.77
C LEU A 229 -0.02 11.10 9.03
N THR A 230 0.58 10.04 9.56
CA THR A 230 0.15 9.42 10.80
C THR A 230 1.34 9.19 11.73
N PRO A 231 1.98 10.24 12.27
CA PRO A 231 3.01 10.06 13.27
C PRO A 231 2.47 9.31 14.49
N HIS A 232 3.33 8.56 15.15
CA HIS A 232 3.02 7.74 16.30
C HIS A 232 3.93 8.11 17.47
N PHE A 233 3.56 7.68 18.67
CA PHE A 233 4.45 7.63 19.81
C PHE A 233 4.26 6.31 20.56
N ASP A 234 5.35 5.79 21.12
CA ASP A 234 5.36 4.55 21.88
C ASP A 234 4.70 4.75 23.26
N GLY A 235 4.24 3.65 23.88
CA GLY A 235 3.71 3.69 25.25
C GLY A 235 4.79 4.03 26.29
N PRO A 236 4.38 4.45 27.50
CA PRO A 236 5.35 4.82 28.54
C PRO A 236 6.22 3.61 28.92
N PRO A 237 7.46 3.82 29.39
CA PRO A 237 8.33 2.74 29.84
C PRO A 237 7.62 1.80 30.84
N GLY A 238 7.76 0.49 30.62
CA GLY A 238 7.08 -0.52 31.45
C GLY A 238 5.62 -0.80 31.05
N PHE A 239 5.06 -0.11 30.03
CA PHE A 239 3.77 -0.47 29.46
C PHE A 239 3.77 -1.90 28.91
N ARG A 240 2.77 -2.70 29.29
CA ARG A 240 2.58 -4.08 28.83
C ARG A 240 1.17 -4.25 28.24
N PRO A 241 1.03 -4.65 26.96
CA PRO A 241 -0.29 -4.91 26.37
C PRO A 241 -0.98 -6.14 27.01
N HIS A 242 -2.04 -5.88 27.78
CA HIS A 242 -3.10 -6.78 28.31
C HIS A 242 -2.78 -8.06 29.15
N LYS A 243 -3.68 -8.29 30.12
CA LYS A 243 -3.98 -9.47 30.97
C LYS A 243 -3.14 -9.78 32.23
N ARG A 244 -2.21 -8.92 32.67
CA ARG A 244 -1.52 -9.12 33.97
C ARG A 244 -1.34 -7.89 34.86
N ASN A 245 -2.02 -6.77 34.59
CA ASN A 245 -1.89 -5.57 35.43
C ASN A 245 -3.04 -5.43 36.42
N LYS A 246 -2.78 -5.83 37.67
CA LYS A 246 -3.40 -5.25 38.88
C LYS A 246 -2.51 -4.15 39.51
N GLY A 247 -1.38 -3.80 38.87
CA GLY A 247 -0.44 -2.78 39.34
C GLY A 247 -0.79 -1.36 38.85
N PRO A 248 -0.10 -0.34 39.38
CA PRO A 248 -0.30 1.06 38.99
C PRO A 248 -0.07 1.24 37.47
N LYS A 249 -0.88 2.12 36.87
CA LYS A 249 -0.80 2.41 35.44
C LYS A 249 0.51 3.17 35.16
N ALA A 250 1.29 2.69 34.19
CA ALA A 250 2.47 3.40 33.72
C ALA A 250 2.04 4.77 33.15
N GLN A 251 2.78 5.81 33.51
CA GLN A 251 2.56 7.19 33.07
C GLN A 251 3.81 7.69 32.33
N PHE A 252 3.63 8.67 31.47
CA PHE A 252 4.74 9.35 30.83
C PHE A 252 5.37 10.36 31.81
N GLU A 253 6.68 10.25 32.03
CA GLU A 253 7.45 11.21 32.84
C GLU A 253 7.73 12.51 32.07
N LYS A 254 7.77 12.43 30.74
CA LYS A 254 7.96 13.53 29.79
C LYS A 254 7.20 13.25 28.50
N CYS A 255 6.99 14.29 27.69
CA CYS A 255 6.45 14.15 26.34
C CYS A 255 7.27 13.09 25.57
N PRO A 256 6.63 12.04 25.01
CA PRO A 256 7.32 10.99 24.29
C PRO A 256 7.85 11.49 22.94
N ASP A 257 8.78 10.73 22.36
CA ASP A 257 9.20 10.93 20.97
C ASP A 257 7.98 10.72 20.05
N ILE A 258 7.74 11.68 19.16
CA ILE A 258 6.62 11.64 18.21
C ILE A 258 7.19 11.62 16.80
N GLY A 259 6.82 10.63 16.00
CA GLY A 259 7.31 10.56 14.62
C GLY A 259 7.01 9.22 13.97
N PHE A 260 7.99 8.67 13.28
CA PHE A 260 7.82 7.44 12.48
C PHE A 260 8.75 6.35 12.99
N MET A 261 8.59 5.14 12.44
CA MET A 261 9.43 4.01 12.82
C MET A 261 10.83 4.15 12.23
N ARG A 262 11.84 3.84 13.04
CA ARG A 262 13.21 3.65 12.54
C ARG A 262 13.25 2.44 11.59
N LYS A 263 13.95 2.54 10.47
CA LYS A 263 14.09 1.44 9.51
C LYS A 263 14.67 0.21 10.22
N GLY A 264 14.07 -0.96 9.96
CA GLY A 264 14.47 -2.23 10.56
C GLY A 264 14.06 -2.45 12.02
N GLN A 265 13.53 -1.43 12.72
CA GLN A 265 13.24 -1.51 14.15
C GLN A 265 11.78 -1.15 14.48
N ARG A 266 11.22 -1.82 15.49
CA ARG A 266 9.90 -1.49 16.03
C ARG A 266 9.97 -0.42 17.11
N LYS A 267 10.65 0.69 16.83
CA LYS A 267 10.81 1.83 17.74
C LYS A 267 10.52 3.14 17.00
N VAL A 268 9.73 4.00 17.63
CA VAL A 268 9.47 5.35 17.13
C VAL A 268 10.73 6.22 17.28
N MET A 269 11.01 7.03 16.28
CA MET A 269 12.00 8.10 16.35
C MET A 269 11.31 9.46 16.36
N ASP A 270 11.87 10.40 17.10
CA ASP A 270 11.34 11.77 17.16
C ASP A 270 11.60 12.50 15.85
N ILE A 271 10.52 12.89 15.16
CA ILE A 271 10.55 13.58 13.86
C ILE A 271 9.64 14.81 13.98
N GLU A 272 10.24 16.01 14.00
CA GLU A 272 9.45 17.24 14.11
C GLU A 272 8.84 17.71 12.79
N ASP A 273 9.42 17.32 11.66
CA ASP A 273 9.00 17.73 10.34
C ASP A 273 9.21 16.62 9.30
N CYS A 274 8.35 16.58 8.29
CA CYS A 274 8.40 15.60 7.21
C CYS A 274 8.23 16.32 5.86
N PRO A 275 9.30 16.51 5.08
CA PRO A 275 9.27 17.38 3.88
C PRO A 275 8.42 16.82 2.73
N ILE A 276 8.02 15.55 2.78
CA ILE A 276 7.07 15.00 1.81
C ILE A 276 5.61 15.37 2.15
N GLY A 277 5.31 15.76 3.38
CA GLY A 277 3.98 16.24 3.79
C GLY A 277 3.70 17.63 3.20
N THR A 278 2.45 17.90 2.83
CA THR A 278 2.05 19.25 2.40
C THR A 278 2.31 20.27 3.50
N ASP A 279 2.45 21.55 3.14
CA ASP A 279 2.78 22.59 4.12
C ASP A 279 1.77 22.67 5.26
N VAL A 280 0.48 22.50 4.96
CA VAL A 280 -0.55 22.50 5.99
C VAL A 280 -0.47 21.27 6.91
N VAL A 281 -0.09 20.11 6.38
CA VAL A 281 0.15 18.90 7.18
C VAL A 281 1.37 19.08 8.08
N ARG A 282 2.43 19.73 7.60
CA ARG A 282 3.62 20.09 8.38
C ARG A 282 3.30 21.12 9.48
N LEU A 283 2.46 22.11 9.19
CA LEU A 283 1.90 23.01 10.20
C LEU A 283 1.05 22.26 11.24
N GLY A 284 0.25 21.29 10.80
CA GLY A 284 -0.48 20.38 11.68
C GLY A 284 0.44 19.59 12.60
N MET A 285 1.54 19.02 12.08
CA MET A 285 2.56 18.35 12.91
C MET A 285 3.07 19.27 14.02
N ARG A 286 3.40 20.52 13.69
CA ARG A 286 3.86 21.51 14.69
C ARG A 286 2.78 21.76 15.75
N ARG A 287 1.53 22.03 15.33
CA ARG A 287 0.39 22.26 16.24
C ARG A 287 0.17 21.09 17.19
N GLU A 288 0.17 19.86 16.67
CA GLU A 288 -0.06 18.65 17.46
C GLU A 288 1.09 18.36 18.42
N ARG A 289 2.34 18.68 18.04
CA ARG A 289 3.49 18.59 18.95
C ARG A 289 3.37 19.61 20.09
N GLU A 290 2.98 20.85 19.81
CA GLU A 290 2.72 21.87 20.85
C GLU A 290 1.61 21.44 21.81
N ARG A 291 0.54 20.81 21.29
CA ARG A 291 -0.53 20.22 22.12
C ARG A 291 0.02 19.09 22.99
N MET A 292 0.78 18.16 22.40
CA MET A 292 1.33 17.01 23.11
C MET A 292 2.31 17.40 24.22
N GLN A 293 3.03 18.52 24.11
CA GLN A 293 3.86 19.03 25.22
C GLN A 293 3.04 19.34 26.49
N LYS A 294 1.75 19.65 26.35
CA LYS A 294 0.84 19.96 27.46
C LYS A 294 0.00 18.76 27.89
N GLU A 295 -0.41 17.94 26.93
CA GLU A 295 -1.42 16.89 27.12
C GLU A 295 -0.86 15.46 27.19
N PHE A 296 0.46 15.25 27.07
CA PHE A 296 1.02 13.89 27.10
C PHE A 296 0.66 13.10 28.38
N GLY A 297 0.42 13.80 29.50
CA GLY A 297 0.00 13.21 30.78
C GLY A 297 -1.36 12.51 30.73
N ASP A 298 -2.21 12.86 29.76
CA ASP A 298 -3.53 12.25 29.57
C ASP A 298 -3.45 10.86 28.92
N TYR A 299 -2.28 10.50 28.38
CA TYR A 299 -2.06 9.24 27.68
C TYR A 299 -1.47 8.18 28.62
N GLN A 300 -2.03 6.97 28.52
CA GLN A 300 -1.57 5.78 29.28
C GLN A 300 -1.00 4.69 28.37
N ARG A 301 -1.00 4.93 27.05
CA ARG A 301 -0.56 4.03 26.00
C ARG A 301 -0.03 4.86 24.84
N GLY A 302 0.78 4.22 23.98
CA GLY A 302 1.16 4.81 22.70
C GLY A 302 -0.07 5.02 21.81
N ALA A 303 0.00 6.02 20.93
CA ALA A 303 -1.08 6.33 20.01
C ALA A 303 -0.56 6.79 18.65
N THR A 304 -1.49 6.93 17.73
CA THR A 304 -1.28 7.51 16.41
C THR A 304 -1.97 8.86 16.36
N ILE A 305 -1.27 9.89 15.91
CA ILE A 305 -1.82 11.20 15.64
C ILE A 305 -2.14 11.23 14.14
N LEU A 306 -3.39 11.52 13.78
CA LEU A 306 -3.79 11.74 12.39
C LEU A 306 -3.45 13.17 12.00
N LEU A 307 -2.83 13.38 10.85
CA LEU A 307 -2.67 14.68 10.21
C LEU A 307 -3.23 14.56 8.80
N ARG A 308 -4.35 15.20 8.51
CA ARG A 308 -5.01 15.14 7.20
C ARG A 308 -5.28 16.55 6.68
N GLU A 309 -4.83 16.84 5.47
CA GLU A 309 -5.21 18.06 4.76
C GLU A 309 -6.72 18.11 4.55
N ASN A 310 -7.29 19.28 4.80
CA ASN A 310 -8.66 19.62 4.49
C ASN A 310 -8.67 20.92 3.68
N THR A 311 -9.34 20.93 2.53
CA THR A 311 -9.34 22.08 1.62
C THR A 311 -10.73 22.70 1.54
N GLN A 312 -10.85 23.99 1.84
CA GLN A 312 -12.04 24.77 1.54
C GLN A 312 -11.78 25.62 0.30
N ARG A 313 -12.56 25.41 -0.76
CA ARG A 313 -12.41 26.16 -2.01
C ARG A 313 -13.42 27.29 -2.09
N HIS A 314 -12.94 28.48 -2.43
CA HIS A 314 -13.73 29.67 -2.70
C HIS A 314 -13.67 29.99 -4.18
N SER A 315 -14.83 30.26 -4.79
CA SER A 315 -14.89 30.76 -6.16
C SER A 315 -14.34 32.18 -6.22
N VAL A 316 -13.69 32.50 -7.34
CA VAL A 316 -13.32 33.88 -7.69
C VAL A 316 -14.36 34.35 -8.70
N ASP A 317 -15.12 35.39 -8.36
CA ASP A 317 -16.13 35.91 -9.26
C ASP A 317 -15.48 36.67 -10.43
N ALA A 318 -16.21 36.85 -11.53
CA ALA A 318 -15.71 37.53 -12.74
C ALA A 318 -15.28 39.00 -12.50
N SER A 319 -15.69 39.61 -11.37
CA SER A 319 -15.26 40.93 -10.91
C SER A 319 -13.89 40.94 -10.23
N GLY A 320 -13.30 39.78 -9.94
CA GLY A 320 -12.07 39.64 -9.16
C GLY A 320 -12.28 39.74 -7.65
N ASP A 321 -13.52 39.91 -7.18
CA ASP A 321 -13.86 39.81 -5.76
C ASP A 321 -13.94 38.33 -5.35
N ASP A 322 -13.30 37.99 -4.23
CA ASP A 322 -13.37 36.68 -3.62
C ASP A 322 -13.88 36.81 -2.16
N ALA A 323 -14.66 35.83 -1.72
CA ALA A 323 -15.09 35.72 -0.32
C ALA A 323 -14.02 35.02 0.56
N ALA A 324 -12.81 34.81 0.04
CA ALA A 324 -11.77 34.10 0.76
C ALA A 324 -11.04 35.08 1.70
N PRO A 325 -10.52 34.59 2.85
CA PRO A 325 -9.65 35.41 3.70
C PRO A 325 -8.42 35.89 2.92
N SER A 326 -8.05 37.17 3.08
CA SER A 326 -6.83 37.71 2.50
C SER A 326 -5.59 37.02 3.08
N ALA A 327 -4.49 36.98 2.31
CA ALA A 327 -3.23 36.36 2.75
C ALA A 327 -2.70 36.94 4.07
N ASP A 328 -2.90 38.25 4.29
CA ASP A 328 -2.48 38.96 5.51
C ASP A 328 -3.36 38.68 6.74
N ASN A 329 -4.52 38.06 6.56
CA ASN A 329 -5.49 37.80 7.62
C ASN A 329 -5.96 36.33 7.64
N LEU A 330 -5.02 35.41 7.45
CA LEU A 330 -5.28 33.98 7.53
C LEU A 330 -5.34 33.50 8.99
N PRO A 331 -6.28 32.61 9.35
CA PRO A 331 -6.25 31.95 10.65
C PRO A 331 -4.93 31.21 10.90
N PRO A 332 -4.49 31.05 12.15
CA PRO A 332 -3.28 30.28 12.46
C PRO A 332 -3.33 28.84 11.91
N PHE A 333 -2.19 28.32 11.47
CA PHE A 333 -2.05 26.97 10.90
C PHE A 333 -2.91 26.73 9.64
N THR A 334 -3.10 27.75 8.81
CA THR A 334 -3.77 27.66 7.51
C THR A 334 -2.84 28.08 6.38
N ILE A 335 -3.11 27.58 5.18
CA ILE A 335 -2.39 27.93 3.94
C ILE A 335 -3.41 28.37 2.90
N ARG A 336 -3.12 29.47 2.19
CA ARG A 336 -3.89 29.93 1.02
C ARG A 336 -3.14 29.56 -0.25
N ASN A 337 -3.83 28.89 -1.17
CA ASN A 337 -3.32 28.55 -2.50
C ASN A 337 -4.29 29.06 -3.56
N ASP A 338 -3.81 29.91 -4.45
CA ASP A 338 -4.62 30.47 -5.53
C ASP A 338 -4.37 29.65 -6.81
N SER A 339 -5.43 29.26 -7.51
CA SER A 339 -5.36 28.44 -8.72
C SER A 339 -6.42 28.85 -9.74
N GLU A 340 -6.33 28.30 -10.96
CA GLU A 340 -7.36 28.51 -11.99
C GLU A 340 -8.75 27.98 -11.57
N PHE A 341 -8.82 27.07 -10.60
CA PHE A 341 -10.07 26.50 -10.10
C PHE A 341 -10.68 27.29 -8.94
N GLY A 342 -9.99 28.34 -8.47
CA GLY A 342 -10.39 29.15 -7.32
C GLY A 342 -9.31 29.24 -6.25
N ILE A 343 -9.70 29.77 -5.09
CA ILE A 343 -8.83 30.00 -3.94
C ILE A 343 -9.06 28.90 -2.90
N ASP A 344 -8.01 28.14 -2.61
CA ASP A 344 -8.02 27.06 -1.64
C ASP A 344 -7.48 27.54 -0.29
N ILE A 345 -8.30 27.46 0.74
CA ILE A 345 -7.89 27.62 2.14
C ILE A 345 -7.74 26.24 2.74
N LYS A 346 -6.51 25.90 3.10
CA LYS A 346 -6.13 24.57 3.57
C LYS A 346 -5.91 24.59 5.07
N THR A 347 -6.45 23.58 5.77
CA THR A 347 -6.22 23.30 7.18
C THR A 347 -5.75 21.85 7.40
N CYS A 348 -5.30 21.52 8.62
CA CYS A 348 -4.95 20.15 8.99
C CYS A 348 -5.91 19.63 10.07
N GLU A 349 -6.69 18.62 9.70
CA GLU A 349 -7.64 17.90 10.53
C GLU A 349 -6.95 16.74 11.26
N THR A 350 -7.27 16.57 12.54
CA THR A 350 -6.73 15.52 13.41
C THR A 350 -7.80 14.64 14.04
N ASP A 351 -9.08 15.05 14.03
CA ASP A 351 -10.18 14.15 14.35
C ASP A 351 -10.48 13.24 13.16
N SER A 352 -10.23 11.95 13.35
CA SER A 352 -10.53 10.88 12.39
C SER A 352 -11.96 10.85 11.86
N LYS A 353 -12.93 11.44 12.58
CA LYS A 353 -14.35 11.44 12.22
C LYS A 353 -14.80 12.71 11.52
N SER A 354 -14.02 13.78 11.58
CA SER A 354 -14.32 15.02 10.88
C SER A 354 -14.39 14.79 9.38
N THR A 355 -15.27 15.52 8.70
CA THR A 355 -15.33 15.50 7.24
C THR A 355 -14.22 16.36 6.66
N THR A 356 -13.45 15.79 5.73
CA THR A 356 -12.41 16.48 4.98
C THR A 356 -12.82 16.62 3.53
N HIS A 357 -12.43 17.73 2.92
CA HIS A 357 -12.73 18.13 1.57
C HIS A 357 -11.47 18.08 0.72
N GLU A 358 -11.58 17.43 -0.44
CA GLU A 358 -10.50 17.23 -1.40
C GLU A 358 -11.00 17.60 -2.80
N TYR A 359 -10.12 18.14 -3.63
CA TYR A 359 -10.47 18.54 -5.00
C TYR A 359 -9.51 17.93 -6.01
N ILE A 360 -10.07 17.43 -7.11
CA ILE A 360 -9.33 17.00 -8.29
C ILE A 360 -9.86 17.85 -9.45
N ARG A 361 -9.15 18.94 -9.75
CA ARG A 361 -9.68 20.01 -10.62
C ARG A 361 -11.04 20.49 -10.10
N ASP A 362 -12.08 20.42 -10.90
CA ASP A 362 -13.47 20.75 -10.62
C ASP A 362 -14.22 19.69 -9.80
N HIS A 363 -13.67 18.48 -9.69
CA HIS A 363 -14.32 17.43 -8.91
C HIS A 363 -14.11 17.60 -7.41
N HIS A 364 -15.21 17.57 -6.66
CA HIS A 364 -15.21 17.75 -5.20
C HIS A 364 -15.51 16.42 -4.48
N PHE A 365 -14.63 16.04 -3.56
CA PHE A 365 -14.78 14.85 -2.73
C PHE A 365 -14.80 15.20 -1.25
N THR A 366 -15.64 14.49 -0.51
CA THR A 366 -15.74 14.55 0.94
C THR A 366 -15.61 13.15 1.53
N ASN A 367 -14.81 13.03 2.59
CA ASN A 367 -14.56 11.77 3.27
C ASN A 367 -14.27 12.02 4.76
N PRO A 368 -14.59 11.09 5.67
CA PRO A 368 -14.08 11.15 7.03
C PRO A 368 -12.54 11.20 7.03
N ALA A 369 -11.91 12.05 7.83
CA ALA A 369 -10.45 12.28 7.81
C ALA A 369 -9.62 11.00 8.01
N GLY A 370 -10.16 10.08 8.81
CA GLY A 370 -9.55 8.78 9.10
C GLY A 370 -9.64 7.79 7.94
N SER A 371 -10.62 7.95 7.04
CA SER A 371 -10.87 7.04 5.92
C SER A 371 -9.79 7.13 4.83
N PHE A 372 -9.90 6.23 3.84
CA PHE A 372 -8.97 6.20 2.72
C PHE A 372 -9.39 7.20 1.63
N PHE A 373 -8.41 7.98 1.18
CA PHE A 373 -8.43 8.71 -0.08
C PHE A 373 -6.97 8.89 -0.50
N GLN A 374 -6.73 9.07 -1.79
CA GLN A 374 -5.38 9.14 -2.33
C GLN A 374 -4.55 10.22 -1.61
N ASN A 375 -3.30 9.88 -1.29
CA ASN A 375 -2.46 10.73 -0.41
C ASN A 375 -1.59 11.71 -1.19
N ASN A 376 -1.61 11.67 -2.52
CA ASN A 376 -0.89 12.59 -3.39
C ASN A 376 -1.89 13.21 -4.36
N ASN A 377 -2.45 14.37 -4.00
CA ASN A 377 -3.42 15.04 -4.86
C ASN A 377 -2.78 15.58 -6.14
N SER A 378 -1.49 15.91 -6.12
CA SER A 378 -0.82 16.54 -7.26
C SER A 378 -0.79 15.64 -8.51
N ILE A 379 -0.68 14.32 -8.34
CA ILE A 379 -0.65 13.37 -9.47
C ILE A 379 -2.04 12.96 -9.95
N LEU A 380 -3.10 13.16 -9.16
CA LEU A 380 -4.45 12.68 -9.49
C LEU A 380 -4.99 13.20 -10.83
N PRO A 381 -4.81 14.48 -11.21
CA PRO A 381 -5.25 14.95 -12.53
C PRO A 381 -4.57 14.19 -13.68
N VAL A 382 -3.25 14.02 -13.61
CA VAL A 382 -2.47 13.28 -14.62
C VAL A 382 -2.88 11.81 -14.68
N PHE A 383 -3.10 11.20 -13.52
CA PHE A 383 -3.49 9.82 -13.40
C PHE A 383 -4.90 9.57 -13.93
N THR A 384 -5.89 10.35 -13.49
CA THR A 384 -7.29 10.22 -13.94
C THR A 384 -7.45 10.52 -15.42
N ASP A 385 -6.70 11.48 -15.98
CA ASP A 385 -6.67 11.71 -17.43
C ASP A 385 -6.12 10.50 -18.19
N TYR A 386 -5.04 9.90 -17.69
CA TYR A 386 -4.49 8.70 -18.30
C TYR A 386 -5.50 7.55 -18.29
N ILE A 387 -6.16 7.30 -17.15
CA ILE A 387 -7.23 6.30 -17.08
C ILE A 387 -8.35 6.65 -18.07
N LYS A 388 -8.82 7.90 -18.09
CA LYS A 388 -9.85 8.38 -19.03
C LYS A 388 -9.49 8.12 -20.50
N GLN A 389 -8.22 8.25 -20.86
CA GLN A 389 -7.72 7.97 -22.22
C GLN A 389 -7.66 6.47 -22.56
N HIS A 390 -7.61 5.58 -21.57
CA HIS A 390 -7.38 4.14 -21.76
C HIS A 390 -8.56 3.25 -21.32
N VAL A 391 -9.62 3.80 -20.75
CA VAL A 391 -10.83 3.04 -20.38
C VAL A 391 -11.72 2.67 -21.56
N LEU A 392 -11.48 3.30 -22.72
CA LEU A 392 -12.02 2.90 -24.02
C LEU A 392 -10.86 2.41 -24.91
N PRO A 393 -11.13 1.57 -25.92
CA PRO A 393 -10.17 1.25 -26.97
C PRO A 393 -9.67 2.52 -27.69
N PRO A 394 -8.48 2.49 -28.31
CA PRO A 394 -7.98 3.60 -29.12
C PRO A 394 -9.00 4.04 -30.18
N SER A 395 -9.10 5.35 -30.45
CA SER A 395 -10.12 5.92 -31.35
C SER A 395 -10.13 5.38 -32.79
N SER A 396 -9.06 4.68 -33.20
CA SER A 396 -8.99 3.95 -34.46
C SER A 396 -9.84 2.66 -34.48
N SER A 397 -10.35 2.24 -33.32
CA SER A 397 -11.20 1.06 -33.15
C SER A 397 -12.63 1.50 -32.79
N PRO A 398 -13.67 0.96 -33.45
CA PRO A 398 -15.05 1.18 -33.02
C PRO A 398 -15.23 0.72 -31.57
N SER A 399 -15.87 1.56 -30.75
CA SER A 399 -16.18 1.22 -29.36
C SER A 399 -17.67 1.35 -29.10
N ASP A 400 -18.32 0.22 -28.85
CA ASP A 400 -19.71 0.17 -28.38
C ASP A 400 -19.80 0.22 -26.85
N ILE A 401 -18.67 0.46 -26.16
CA ILE A 401 -18.63 0.54 -24.71
C ILE A 401 -19.41 1.77 -24.23
N LYS A 402 -20.41 1.52 -23.39
CA LYS A 402 -21.34 2.50 -22.82
C LYS A 402 -21.33 2.51 -21.30
N TYR A 403 -20.89 1.41 -20.69
CA TYR A 403 -21.03 1.19 -19.25
C TYR A 403 -19.68 1.03 -18.56
N LEU A 404 -19.61 1.54 -17.33
CA LEU A 404 -18.48 1.34 -16.43
C LEU A 404 -18.93 0.57 -15.19
N ILE A 405 -18.14 -0.42 -14.81
CA ILE A 405 -18.17 -1.01 -13.47
C ILE A 405 -16.84 -0.67 -12.79
N ASP A 406 -16.90 0.04 -11.67
CA ASP A 406 -15.76 0.40 -10.83
C ASP A 406 -15.78 -0.52 -9.61
N ALA A 407 -14.98 -1.57 -9.62
CA ALA A 407 -14.91 -2.53 -8.51
C ALA A 407 -13.82 -2.11 -7.53
N TYR A 408 -14.13 -2.22 -6.23
CA TYR A 408 -13.37 -1.61 -5.15
C TYR A 408 -13.39 -0.08 -5.22
N SER A 409 -14.56 0.48 -5.55
CA SER A 409 -14.71 1.90 -5.89
C SER A 409 -14.37 2.86 -4.74
N GLY A 410 -14.31 2.38 -3.50
CA GLY A 410 -14.12 3.21 -2.32
C GLY A 410 -15.13 4.35 -2.28
N SER A 411 -14.65 5.59 -2.23
CA SER A 411 -15.46 6.81 -2.24
C SER A 411 -15.79 7.35 -3.63
N GLY A 412 -15.61 6.54 -4.68
CA GLY A 412 -16.10 6.79 -6.03
C GLY A 412 -15.15 7.56 -6.93
N LEU A 413 -13.83 7.50 -6.69
CA LEU A 413 -12.84 8.28 -7.45
C LEU A 413 -13.00 8.09 -8.97
N PHE A 414 -12.94 6.86 -9.47
CA PHE A 414 -13.04 6.59 -10.91
C PHE A 414 -14.47 6.72 -11.40
N THR A 415 -15.45 6.19 -10.67
CA THR A 415 -16.88 6.33 -11.01
C THR A 415 -17.26 7.79 -11.29
N ILE A 416 -16.81 8.74 -10.47
CA ILE A 416 -17.14 10.16 -10.59
C ILE A 416 -16.30 10.86 -11.66
N THR A 417 -14.97 10.71 -11.62
CA THR A 417 -14.07 11.42 -12.56
C THR A 417 -14.23 10.94 -14.01
N LEU A 418 -14.71 9.72 -14.21
CA LEU A 418 -14.95 9.14 -15.53
C LEU A 418 -16.41 9.21 -15.97
N ALA A 419 -17.31 9.77 -15.14
CA ALA A 419 -18.74 9.79 -15.41
C ALA A 419 -19.09 10.40 -16.78
N SER A 420 -18.30 11.38 -17.25
CA SER A 420 -18.48 12.03 -18.56
C SER A 420 -18.22 11.12 -19.77
N VAL A 421 -17.52 10.00 -19.60
CA VAL A 421 -17.16 9.06 -20.68
C VAL A 421 -18.29 8.06 -20.95
N PHE A 422 -18.99 7.65 -19.90
CA PHE A 422 -19.96 6.55 -19.95
C PHE A 422 -21.39 7.06 -19.91
N GLN A 423 -22.32 6.27 -20.47
CA GLN A 423 -23.75 6.53 -20.32
C GLN A 423 -24.17 6.31 -18.87
N HIS A 424 -23.66 5.24 -18.24
CA HIS A 424 -23.91 4.93 -16.84
C HIS A 424 -22.72 4.20 -16.21
N SER A 425 -22.43 4.52 -14.95
CA SER A 425 -21.36 3.89 -14.16
C SER A 425 -21.89 3.30 -12.86
N THR A 426 -21.45 2.10 -12.49
CA THR A 426 -21.73 1.50 -11.17
C THR A 426 -20.43 1.30 -10.39
N GLY A 427 -20.31 1.97 -9.24
CA GLY A 427 -19.26 1.75 -8.25
C GLY A 427 -19.67 0.72 -7.20
N ILE A 428 -18.79 -0.24 -6.91
CA ILE A 428 -19.07 -1.34 -5.97
C ILE A 428 -17.92 -1.49 -4.99
N ASP A 429 -18.23 -1.50 -3.69
CA ASP A 429 -17.26 -1.70 -2.62
C ASP A 429 -17.91 -2.47 -1.46
N ILE A 430 -17.11 -3.19 -0.67
CA ILE A 430 -17.59 -3.90 0.51
C ILE A 430 -17.85 -2.95 1.69
N ALA A 431 -17.15 -1.80 1.73
CA ALA A 431 -17.24 -0.83 2.81
C ALA A 431 -18.46 0.07 2.63
N ALA A 432 -19.53 -0.21 3.37
CA ALA A 432 -20.77 0.57 3.33
C ALA A 432 -20.55 2.08 3.61
N ASP A 433 -19.64 2.42 4.53
CA ASP A 433 -19.29 3.81 4.84
C ASP A 433 -18.64 4.52 3.64
N SER A 434 -17.75 3.83 2.91
CA SER A 434 -17.13 4.36 1.70
C SER A 434 -18.17 4.58 0.59
N ILE A 435 -19.13 3.67 0.45
CA ILE A 435 -20.26 3.81 -0.49
C ILE A 435 -21.18 4.98 -0.11
N ALA A 436 -21.40 5.24 1.19
CA ALA A 436 -22.14 6.40 1.63
C ALA A 436 -21.42 7.71 1.22
N SER A 437 -20.10 7.79 1.44
CA SER A 437 -19.28 8.89 0.93
C SER A 437 -19.32 8.99 -0.59
N ALA A 438 -19.30 7.86 -1.32
CA ALA A 438 -19.37 7.86 -2.79
C ALA A 438 -20.68 8.47 -3.32
N ARG A 439 -21.83 8.13 -2.71
CA ARG A 439 -23.12 8.75 -3.06
C ARG A 439 -23.15 10.25 -2.78
N GLN A 440 -22.62 10.67 -1.63
CA GLN A 440 -22.49 12.09 -1.31
C GLN A 440 -21.59 12.80 -2.32
N ASN A 441 -20.46 12.21 -2.66
CA ASN A 441 -19.51 12.77 -3.63
C ASN A 441 -20.16 12.88 -5.03
N ALA A 442 -20.90 11.87 -5.48
CA ALA A 442 -21.63 11.97 -6.74
C ALA A 442 -22.63 13.14 -6.73
N SER A 443 -23.39 13.31 -5.64
CA SER A 443 -24.30 14.45 -5.49
C SER A 443 -23.57 15.79 -5.49
N LEU A 444 -22.40 15.91 -4.85
CA LEU A 444 -21.58 17.13 -4.86
C LEU A 444 -21.06 17.48 -6.26
N ASN A 445 -20.93 16.48 -7.12
CA ASN A 445 -20.51 16.65 -8.52
C ASN A 445 -21.69 16.72 -9.50
N GLY A 446 -22.93 16.87 -9.01
CA GLY A 446 -24.13 16.95 -9.86
C GLY A 446 -24.46 15.66 -10.61
N LEU A 447 -23.98 14.52 -10.14
CA LEU A 447 -24.21 13.20 -10.75
C LEU A 447 -25.34 12.48 -10.02
N GLY A 448 -26.48 12.33 -10.70
CA GLY A 448 -27.65 11.59 -10.20
C GLY A 448 -27.48 10.07 -10.33
N GLU A 449 -28.41 9.32 -9.73
CA GLU A 449 -28.44 7.84 -9.80
C GLU A 449 -28.68 7.30 -11.22
N ASP A 450 -29.21 8.12 -12.13
CA ASP A 450 -29.35 7.82 -13.55
C ASP A 450 -27.99 7.77 -14.28
N ARG A 451 -26.96 8.43 -13.72
CA ARG A 451 -25.59 8.46 -14.23
C ARG A 451 -24.62 7.58 -13.44
N CYS A 452 -24.67 7.67 -12.11
CA CYS A 452 -23.73 6.98 -11.23
C CYS A 452 -24.48 6.28 -10.10
N LYS A 453 -24.36 4.96 -10.04
CA LYS A 453 -24.94 4.12 -8.98
C LYS A 453 -23.84 3.56 -8.10
N PHE A 454 -24.10 3.44 -6.79
CA PHE A 454 -23.15 2.86 -5.83
C PHE A 454 -23.78 1.74 -5.01
N ILE A 455 -23.10 0.60 -4.93
CA ILE A 455 -23.58 -0.63 -4.30
C ILE A 455 -22.58 -1.08 -3.24
N ALA A 456 -23.08 -1.34 -2.02
CA ALA A 456 -22.29 -1.99 -0.99
C ALA A 456 -22.46 -3.51 -1.11
N ALA A 457 -21.45 -4.20 -1.65
CA ALA A 457 -21.50 -5.65 -1.89
C ALA A 457 -20.12 -6.28 -1.80
N ASP A 458 -20.07 -7.57 -1.49
CA ASP A 458 -18.85 -8.35 -1.57
C ASP A 458 -18.44 -8.54 -3.04
N ALA A 459 -17.14 -8.48 -3.31
CA ALA A 459 -16.59 -8.68 -4.65
C ALA A 459 -17.01 -10.06 -5.21
N GLY A 460 -17.18 -11.06 -4.34
CA GLY A 460 -17.71 -12.41 -4.59
C GLY A 460 -19.13 -12.47 -5.19
N GLU A 461 -19.88 -11.37 -5.16
CA GLU A 461 -21.25 -11.31 -5.68
C GLU A 461 -21.47 -10.15 -6.65
N LEU A 462 -20.39 -9.49 -7.07
CA LEU A 462 -20.38 -8.19 -7.74
C LEU A 462 -21.25 -8.19 -9.01
N PHE A 463 -21.09 -9.20 -9.87
CA PHE A 463 -21.78 -9.25 -11.16
C PHE A 463 -23.22 -9.79 -11.09
N LYS A 464 -23.66 -10.35 -9.95
CA LYS A 464 -25.04 -10.85 -9.83
C LYS A 464 -26.08 -9.73 -9.90
N SER A 465 -25.69 -8.52 -9.51
CA SER A 465 -26.57 -7.36 -9.39
C SER A 465 -26.47 -6.38 -10.57
N VAL A 466 -25.58 -6.65 -11.53
CA VAL A 466 -25.32 -5.77 -12.67
C VAL A 466 -26.03 -6.29 -13.91
N THR A 467 -26.75 -5.40 -14.61
CA THR A 467 -27.56 -5.73 -15.79
C THR A 467 -26.92 -5.28 -17.11
N TYR A 468 -25.66 -4.83 -17.10
CA TYR A 468 -25.00 -4.33 -18.30
C TYR A 468 -24.64 -5.46 -19.26
N ASN A 469 -24.70 -5.14 -20.55
CA ASN A 469 -24.17 -6.02 -21.58
C ASN A 469 -22.63 -6.05 -21.48
N PRO A 470 -22.00 -7.22 -21.29
CA PRO A 470 -20.54 -7.32 -21.17
C PRO A 470 -19.80 -6.82 -22.43
N ASP A 471 -20.40 -6.91 -23.61
CA ASP A 471 -19.82 -6.41 -24.87
C ASP A 471 -19.73 -4.87 -24.91
N GLU A 472 -20.52 -4.19 -24.08
CA GLU A 472 -20.61 -2.73 -23.99
C GLU A 472 -20.04 -2.20 -22.67
N THR A 473 -19.27 -3.00 -21.94
CA THR A 473 -18.82 -2.68 -20.56
C THR A 473 -17.30 -2.70 -20.42
N THR A 474 -16.76 -1.67 -19.75
CA THR A 474 -15.41 -1.66 -19.16
C THR A 474 -15.50 -1.91 -17.66
N VAL A 475 -14.59 -2.71 -17.12
CA VAL A 475 -14.40 -2.85 -15.66
C VAL A 475 -13.09 -2.18 -15.24
N ILE A 476 -13.14 -1.30 -14.24
CA ILE A 476 -11.96 -0.80 -13.53
C ILE A 476 -11.82 -1.56 -12.22
N LEU A 477 -10.60 -1.95 -11.88
CA LEU A 477 -10.24 -2.67 -10.66
C LEU A 477 -9.21 -1.86 -9.88
N ASP A 478 -9.48 -1.55 -8.61
CA ASP A 478 -8.51 -0.96 -7.67
C ASP A 478 -8.48 -1.74 -6.33
N PRO A 479 -8.06 -3.02 -6.36
CA PRO A 479 -8.13 -3.87 -5.18
C PRO A 479 -7.11 -3.48 -4.09
N PRO A 480 -7.32 -3.95 -2.84
CA PRO A 480 -6.32 -3.80 -1.78
C PRO A 480 -4.99 -4.48 -2.13
N ARG A 481 -3.92 -4.22 -1.35
CA ARG A 481 -2.54 -4.74 -1.57
C ARG A 481 -2.39 -6.25 -1.77
N LYS A 482 -3.40 -7.06 -1.41
CA LYS A 482 -3.42 -8.52 -1.61
C LYS A 482 -3.86 -8.93 -3.03
N GLY A 483 -4.29 -7.98 -3.85
CA GLY A 483 -4.92 -8.20 -5.16
C GLY A 483 -6.36 -8.68 -5.03
N CYS A 484 -6.90 -9.16 -6.15
CA CYS A 484 -8.18 -9.84 -6.24
C CYS A 484 -8.07 -11.26 -5.69
N ASP A 485 -9.18 -11.78 -5.15
CA ASP A 485 -9.28 -13.21 -4.87
C ASP A 485 -9.70 -14.00 -6.12
N ALA A 486 -9.49 -15.32 -6.05
CA ALA A 486 -9.76 -16.23 -7.17
C ALA A 486 -11.25 -16.27 -7.56
N ASP A 487 -12.16 -16.07 -6.61
CA ASP A 487 -13.60 -16.07 -6.89
C ASP A 487 -14.00 -14.84 -7.70
N PHE A 488 -13.50 -13.67 -7.31
CA PHE A 488 -13.68 -12.42 -8.06
C PHE A 488 -13.14 -12.53 -9.49
N LEU A 489 -11.90 -12.99 -9.67
CA LEU A 489 -11.31 -13.17 -11.00
C LEU A 489 -12.13 -14.16 -11.85
N GLY A 490 -12.62 -15.24 -11.24
CA GLY A 490 -13.52 -16.19 -11.90
C GLY A 490 -14.83 -15.55 -12.36
N GLN A 491 -15.46 -14.73 -11.53
CA GLN A 491 -16.68 -14.01 -11.91
C GLN A 491 -16.44 -12.96 -12.99
N LEU A 492 -15.35 -12.19 -12.89
CA LEU A 492 -14.97 -11.21 -13.91
C LEU A 492 -14.81 -11.86 -15.28
N ARG A 493 -14.15 -13.03 -15.34
CA ARG A 493 -13.99 -13.79 -16.58
C ARG A 493 -15.32 -14.35 -17.11
N ARG A 494 -16.23 -14.78 -16.23
CA ARG A 494 -17.56 -15.26 -16.62
C ARG A 494 -18.44 -14.12 -17.14
N PHE A 495 -18.43 -12.96 -16.49
CA PHE A 495 -19.09 -11.77 -16.98
C PHE A 495 -18.48 -11.34 -18.32
N GLY A 496 -17.14 -11.33 -18.39
CA GLY A 496 -16.39 -11.16 -19.62
C GLY A 496 -16.53 -9.77 -20.23
N PRO A 497 -16.30 -8.67 -19.47
CA PRO A 497 -16.39 -7.31 -20.02
C PRO A 497 -15.43 -7.15 -21.19
N LYS A 498 -15.80 -6.30 -22.16
CA LYS A 498 -15.00 -6.03 -23.36
C LYS A 498 -13.59 -5.54 -23.02
N ARG A 499 -13.44 -4.80 -21.92
CA ARG A 499 -12.18 -4.20 -21.49
C ARG A 499 -12.04 -4.20 -19.96
N VAL A 500 -10.80 -4.35 -19.48
CA VAL A 500 -10.46 -4.25 -18.05
C VAL A 500 -9.30 -3.30 -17.87
N VAL A 501 -9.42 -2.37 -16.93
CA VAL A 501 -8.30 -1.50 -16.49
C VAL A 501 -8.02 -1.83 -15.02
N TYR A 502 -6.83 -2.37 -14.75
CA TYR A 502 -6.45 -2.84 -13.43
C TYR A 502 -5.40 -1.91 -12.83
N VAL A 503 -5.79 -1.16 -11.81
CA VAL A 503 -4.97 -0.25 -11.01
C VAL A 503 -4.49 -0.99 -9.76
N SER A 504 -3.24 -0.79 -9.34
CA SER A 504 -2.75 -1.44 -8.12
C SER A 504 -1.54 -0.78 -7.48
N CYS A 505 -1.61 -0.61 -6.17
CA CYS A 505 -0.48 -0.21 -5.32
C CYS A 505 0.48 -1.37 -4.99
N ASN A 506 0.20 -2.59 -5.45
CA ASN A 506 1.09 -3.74 -5.38
C ASN A 506 1.18 -4.45 -6.74
N VAL A 507 2.18 -4.03 -7.52
CA VAL A 507 2.40 -4.53 -8.89
C VAL A 507 2.71 -6.04 -8.96
N HIS A 508 3.16 -6.65 -7.85
CA HIS A 508 3.44 -8.09 -7.80
C HIS A 508 2.15 -8.93 -7.75
N THR A 509 1.19 -8.52 -6.92
CA THR A 509 -0.14 -9.16 -6.91
C THR A 509 -0.94 -8.82 -8.17
N GLN A 510 -0.76 -7.61 -8.72
CA GLN A 510 -1.30 -7.23 -10.03
C GLN A 510 -0.80 -8.18 -11.13
N ALA A 511 0.51 -8.41 -11.23
CA ALA A 511 1.09 -9.30 -12.22
C ALA A 511 0.49 -10.70 -12.15
N ARG A 512 0.36 -11.27 -10.94
CA ARG A 512 -0.33 -12.55 -10.71
C ARG A 512 -1.76 -12.54 -11.26
N ASP A 513 -2.55 -11.55 -10.86
CA ASP A 513 -3.97 -11.47 -11.22
C ASP A 513 -4.16 -11.30 -12.74
N VAL A 514 -3.36 -10.43 -13.35
CA VAL A 514 -3.32 -10.25 -14.81
C VAL A 514 -2.91 -11.56 -15.50
N GLY A 515 -1.93 -12.28 -14.96
CA GLY A 515 -1.54 -13.61 -15.42
C GLY A 515 -2.71 -14.60 -15.48
N VAL A 516 -3.56 -14.61 -14.45
CA VAL A 516 -4.79 -15.44 -14.44
C VAL A 516 -5.75 -15.03 -15.55
N LEU A 517 -5.98 -13.73 -15.76
CA LEU A 517 -6.88 -13.22 -16.80
C LEU A 517 -6.37 -13.55 -18.22
N VAL A 518 -5.04 -13.50 -18.41
CA VAL A 518 -4.40 -13.74 -19.72
C VAL A 518 -4.36 -15.23 -20.06
N ARG A 519 -3.96 -16.09 -19.12
CA ARG A 519 -3.95 -17.55 -19.36
C ARG A 519 -5.35 -18.09 -19.66
N GLY A 520 -6.38 -17.49 -19.07
CA GLY A 520 -7.77 -17.84 -19.37
C GLY A 520 -8.11 -19.30 -19.05
N GLU A 521 -7.50 -19.88 -18.03
CA GLU A 521 -7.75 -21.28 -17.61
C GLU A 521 -9.17 -21.46 -17.05
N GLY A 522 -9.87 -22.53 -17.43
CA GLY A 522 -11.24 -22.81 -16.98
C GLY A 522 -12.30 -21.95 -17.68
N GLU A 523 -13.49 -21.85 -17.08
CA GLU A 523 -14.63 -21.14 -17.69
C GLU A 523 -14.45 -19.62 -17.75
N GLY A 524 -15.04 -18.99 -18.77
CA GLY A 524 -15.04 -17.54 -18.99
C GLY A 524 -14.13 -17.09 -20.13
N LYS A 525 -14.02 -15.77 -20.28
CA LYS A 525 -13.24 -15.12 -21.32
C LYS A 525 -11.76 -15.03 -20.92
N ARG A 526 -10.88 -14.95 -21.93
CA ARG A 526 -9.46 -14.65 -21.75
C ARG A 526 -9.18 -13.20 -22.17
N TYR A 527 -8.08 -12.67 -21.69
CA TYR A 527 -7.65 -11.31 -21.98
C TYR A 527 -6.26 -11.28 -22.59
N GLU A 528 -5.95 -10.20 -23.30
CA GLU A 528 -4.59 -9.86 -23.72
C GLU A 528 -4.19 -8.54 -23.07
N ILE A 529 -2.89 -8.37 -22.83
CA ILE A 529 -2.35 -7.15 -22.23
C ILE A 529 -2.10 -6.14 -23.34
N GLU A 530 -2.82 -5.02 -23.32
CA GLU A 530 -2.59 -3.91 -24.24
C GLU A 530 -1.39 -3.06 -23.80
N SER A 531 -1.33 -2.70 -22.52
CA SER A 531 -0.24 -1.89 -21.98
C SER A 531 -0.06 -2.07 -20.48
N LEU A 532 1.17 -1.82 -20.03
CA LEU A 532 1.60 -1.87 -18.63
C LEU A 532 2.45 -0.63 -18.33
N ARG A 533 2.18 0.08 -17.24
CA ARG A 533 3.05 1.15 -16.77
C ARG A 533 2.94 1.42 -15.27
N GLY A 534 3.94 2.12 -14.73
CA GLY A 534 3.91 2.66 -13.37
C GLY A 534 3.51 4.14 -13.29
N PHE A 535 3.02 4.55 -12.13
CA PHE A 535 2.81 5.93 -11.70
C PHE A 535 3.50 6.14 -10.35
N ASP A 536 4.17 7.27 -10.23
CA ASP A 536 4.86 7.64 -9.01
C ASP A 536 3.95 8.41 -8.04
N PHE A 537 3.04 7.71 -7.37
CA PHE A 537 2.23 8.33 -6.30
C PHE A 537 3.05 8.72 -5.06
N PHE A 538 4.24 8.13 -4.89
CA PHE A 538 5.05 8.29 -3.70
C PHE A 538 6.52 8.54 -4.06
N PRO A 539 6.86 9.74 -4.56
CA PRO A 539 8.25 10.14 -4.80
C PRO A 539 9.12 9.94 -3.56
N GLN A 540 10.42 9.74 -3.75
CA GLN A 540 11.40 9.43 -2.69
C GLN A 540 11.22 8.03 -2.05
N THR A 541 10.25 7.24 -2.49
CA THR A 541 10.00 5.88 -1.99
C THR A 541 10.08 4.83 -3.08
N GLY A 542 10.23 3.55 -2.68
CA GLY A 542 10.15 2.39 -3.56
C GLY A 542 8.76 2.06 -4.13
N HIS A 543 7.70 2.71 -3.66
CA HIS A 543 6.35 2.40 -4.08
C HIS A 543 6.07 2.86 -5.52
N VAL A 544 5.39 2.00 -6.29
CA VAL A 544 4.90 2.30 -7.64
C VAL A 544 3.45 1.85 -7.73
N GLU A 545 2.61 2.71 -8.30
CA GLU A 545 1.23 2.39 -8.63
C GLU A 545 1.19 1.86 -10.07
N GLY A 546 0.77 0.61 -10.27
CA GLY A 546 0.73 0.00 -11.61
C GLY A 546 -0.62 0.17 -12.28
N VAL A 547 -0.62 0.39 -13.59
CA VAL A 547 -1.82 0.30 -14.43
C VAL A 547 -1.58 -0.74 -15.51
N ALA A 548 -2.47 -1.72 -15.57
CA ALA A 548 -2.56 -2.71 -16.64
C ALA A 548 -3.87 -2.51 -17.41
N VAL A 549 -3.78 -2.40 -18.73
CA VAL A 549 -4.93 -2.26 -19.62
C VAL A 549 -5.07 -3.55 -20.41
N LEU A 550 -6.24 -4.18 -20.33
CA LEU A 550 -6.50 -5.50 -20.88
C LEU A 550 -7.69 -5.48 -21.84
N ASN A 551 -7.56 -6.18 -22.96
CA ASN A 551 -8.63 -6.39 -23.91
C ASN A 551 -9.14 -7.82 -23.84
N ARG A 552 -10.46 -7.98 -23.91
CA ARG A 552 -11.04 -9.31 -24.05
C ARG A 552 -10.68 -9.87 -25.41
N VAL A 553 -10.19 -11.11 -25.44
CA VAL A 553 -9.98 -11.80 -26.71
C VAL A 553 -11.31 -12.41 -27.14
N ASP A 554 -11.83 -11.93 -28.26
CA ASP A 554 -13.01 -12.53 -28.89
C ASP A 554 -12.57 -13.80 -29.65
N ASN A 555 -13.35 -14.87 -29.50
CA ASN A 555 -13.11 -16.14 -30.19
C ASN A 555 -13.78 -16.16 -31.56
#